data_AF-A0AAV0D038-F1
#
_entry.id   AF-A0AAV0D038-F1
#
_cell.length_a   1.000
_cell.length_b   1.000
_cell.length_c   1.000
_cell.angle_alpha   90.00
_cell.angle_beta   90.00
_cell.angle_gamma   90.00
#
_symmetry.space_group_name_H-M   'P 1'
#
loop_
_entity.id
_entity.type
_entity.pdbx_description
1 polymer ?
#
loop_
_entity_poly.entity_id
_entity_poly.type
_entity_poly.pdbx_seq_one_letter_code
_entity_poly.pdbx_strand_id
1 'polypeptide(L)'
;MNDLMTKSFLNYVELKKQAQMDNEPDDQDIELGHLSNEDSYSLSLFFQQVEEIKTDIKGIKDLFSDLQSLNEETKTTHSAKLYRGLRDRMDSNMVTVLRKAKSVKTKLQTLDQSISGHQKGTTADRIRLS
;
A
#
# COMPACT_ATOMS: atom_id res chain seq x y z
N MET A 1 -28.96 -52.12 41.73
CA MET A 1 -29.35 -52.35 40.32
C MET A 1 -28.53 -51.37 39.48
N ASN A 2 -27.77 -51.89 38.50
CA ASN A 2 -26.73 -51.17 37.75
C ASN A 2 -27.34 -50.11 36.82
N ASP A 3 -27.01 -48.84 37.03
CA ASP A 3 -27.22 -47.78 36.02
C ASP A 3 -25.89 -47.35 35.39
N LEU A 4 -25.17 -48.36 34.88
CA LEU A 4 -23.88 -48.18 34.20
C LEU A 4 -24.05 -47.69 32.74
N MET A 5 -25.28 -47.74 32.23
CA MET A 5 -25.62 -47.56 30.81
C MET A 5 -26.39 -46.27 30.52
N THR A 6 -26.59 -45.36 31.47
CA THR A 6 -27.25 -44.07 31.17
C THR A 6 -26.30 -42.88 31.34
N LYS A 7 -25.38 -42.92 32.31
CA LYS A 7 -24.38 -41.84 32.51
C LYS A 7 -23.37 -41.74 31.36
N SER A 8 -22.94 -42.88 30.81
CA SER A 8 -21.96 -42.92 29.72
C SER A 8 -22.52 -42.35 28.42
N PHE A 9 -23.82 -42.58 28.15
CA PHE A 9 -24.48 -42.06 26.95
C PHE A 9 -24.81 -40.57 27.09
N LEU A 10 -25.18 -40.11 28.29
CA LEU A 10 -25.34 -38.67 28.56
C LEU A 10 -24.01 -37.93 28.35
N ASN A 11 -22.91 -38.47 28.87
CA ASN A 11 -21.58 -37.89 28.67
C ASN A 11 -21.16 -37.91 27.19
N TYR A 12 -21.41 -39.00 26.44
CA TYR A 12 -21.11 -39.05 25.00
C TYR A 12 -21.95 -38.05 24.19
N VAL A 13 -23.23 -37.88 24.54
CA VAL A 13 -24.12 -36.90 23.89
C VAL A 13 -23.71 -35.47 24.24
N GLU A 14 -23.30 -35.20 25.49
CA GLU A 14 -22.73 -33.91 25.89
C GLU A 14 -21.39 -33.62 25.21
N LEU A 15 -20.47 -34.60 25.16
CA LEU A 15 -19.19 -34.49 24.43
C LEU A 15 -19.41 -34.28 22.94
N LYS A 16 -20.38 -34.98 22.33
CA LYS A 16 -20.74 -34.80 20.92
C LYS A 16 -21.38 -33.44 20.67
N LYS A 17 -22.22 -32.96 21.59
CA LYS A 17 -22.84 -31.63 21.51
C LYS A 17 -21.78 -30.53 21.68
N GLN A 18 -20.87 -30.67 22.64
CA GLN A 18 -19.74 -29.78 22.85
C GLN A 18 -18.83 -29.75 21.61
N ALA A 19 -18.49 -30.93 21.06
CA ALA A 19 -17.73 -31.02 19.83
C ALA A 19 -18.46 -30.40 18.64
N GLN A 20 -19.79 -30.52 18.54
CA GLN A 20 -20.57 -29.85 17.48
C GLN A 20 -20.64 -28.33 17.66
N MET A 21 -20.64 -27.82 18.88
CA MET A 21 -20.55 -26.38 19.17
C MET A 21 -19.14 -25.83 18.88
N ASP A 22 -18.09 -26.63 19.11
CA ASP A 22 -16.70 -26.31 18.73
C ASP A 22 -16.43 -26.51 17.22
N ASN A 23 -17.37 -27.13 16.48
CA ASN A 23 -17.35 -27.30 15.03
C ASN A 23 -18.33 -26.36 14.31
N GLU A 24 -18.98 -25.42 15.00
CA GLU A 24 -19.46 -24.22 14.31
C GLU A 24 -18.19 -23.60 13.72
N PRO A 25 -18.07 -23.49 12.39
CA PRO A 25 -16.95 -22.79 11.82
C PRO A 25 -17.16 -21.36 12.27
N ASP A 26 -16.40 -20.93 13.27
CA ASP A 26 -15.94 -19.56 13.23
C ASP A 26 -15.24 -19.48 11.87
N ASP A 27 -15.95 -18.94 10.89
CA ASP A 27 -15.54 -18.69 9.51
C ASP A 27 -14.45 -17.59 9.50
N GLN A 28 -13.64 -17.57 10.56
CA GLN A 28 -12.50 -16.73 10.80
C GLN A 28 -11.30 -17.55 10.40
N ASP A 29 -11.00 -17.44 9.12
CA ASP A 29 -9.77 -17.87 8.50
C ASP A 29 -8.58 -17.38 9.35
N ILE A 30 -8.10 -18.23 10.25
CA ILE A 30 -7.02 -17.93 11.21
C ILE A 30 -5.73 -17.58 10.45
N GLU A 31 -5.62 -18.04 9.20
CA GLU A 31 -4.51 -17.77 8.29
C GLU A 31 -4.50 -16.33 7.74
N LEU A 32 -5.66 -15.67 7.56
CA LEU A 32 -5.68 -14.28 7.09
C LEU A 32 -5.37 -13.27 8.19
N GLY A 33 -5.50 -13.64 9.47
CA GLY A 33 -5.29 -12.75 10.61
C GLY A 33 -6.32 -11.62 10.65
N HIS A 34 -7.03 -11.53 11.78
CA HIS A 34 -8.11 -10.57 11.96
C HIS A 34 -7.58 -9.13 11.85
N LEU A 35 -7.95 -8.41 10.78
CA LEU A 35 -7.71 -6.97 10.69
C LEU A 35 -8.71 -6.25 11.58
N SER A 36 -8.23 -5.47 12.54
CA SER A 36 -9.12 -4.61 13.32
C SER A 36 -9.74 -3.53 12.43
N ASN A 37 -10.84 -2.93 12.88
CA ASN A 37 -11.41 -1.75 12.20
C ASN A 37 -10.39 -0.60 12.11
N GLU A 38 -9.51 -0.46 13.11
CA GLU A 38 -8.43 0.52 13.13
C GLU A 38 -7.35 0.19 12.07
N ASP A 39 -6.98 -1.08 11.93
CA ASP A 39 -6.03 -1.53 10.89
C ASP A 39 -6.57 -1.29 9.48
N SER A 40 -7.86 -1.55 9.28
CA SER A 40 -8.54 -1.35 8.00
C SER A 40 -8.56 0.14 7.58
N TYR A 41 -8.81 1.03 8.55
CA TYR A 41 -8.73 2.47 8.33
C TYR A 41 -7.29 2.93 8.06
N SER A 42 -6.32 2.45 8.84
CA SER A 42 -4.90 2.74 8.65
C SER A 42 -4.39 2.29 7.28
N LEU A 43 -4.77 1.08 6.83
CA LEU A 43 -4.45 0.58 5.50
C LEU A 43 -5.08 1.42 4.39
N SER A 44 -6.31 1.91 4.58
CA SER A 44 -6.96 2.79 3.61
C SER A 44 -6.18 4.10 3.42
N LEU A 45 -5.72 4.72 4.52
CA LEU A 45 -4.86 5.91 4.46
C LEU A 45 -3.51 5.61 3.83
N PHE A 46 -2.91 4.45 4.13
CA PHE A 46 -1.67 3.98 3.51
C PHE A 46 -1.81 3.89 2.00
N PHE A 47 -2.86 3.23 1.50
CA PHE A 47 -3.09 3.10 0.06
C PHE A 47 -3.34 4.44 -0.63
N GLN A 48 -4.06 5.37 0.02
CA GLN A 48 -4.22 6.71 -0.51
C GLN A 48 -2.86 7.41 -0.68
N GLN A 49 -2.00 7.37 0.34
CA GLN A 49 -0.65 7.97 0.26
C GLN A 49 0.20 7.32 -0.85
N VAL A 50 0.11 5.99 -1.01
CA VAL A 50 0.79 5.26 -2.08
C VAL A 50 0.31 5.72 -3.46
N GLU A 51 -1.01 5.88 -3.66
CA GLU A 51 -1.55 6.35 -4.93
C GLU A 51 -1.18 7.81 -5.25
N GLU A 52 -1.11 8.67 -4.24
CA GLU A 52 -0.59 10.03 -4.42
C GLU A 52 0.88 10.03 -4.84
N ILE A 53 1.71 9.19 -4.21
CA ILE A 53 3.13 9.04 -4.56
C ILE A 53 3.27 8.51 -6.00
N LYS A 54 2.50 7.49 -6.38
CA LYS A 54 2.49 6.95 -7.75
C LYS A 54 2.11 8.02 -8.77
N THR A 55 1.09 8.82 -8.46
CA THR A 55 0.67 9.94 -9.32
C THR A 55 1.78 10.98 -9.48
N ASP A 56 2.46 11.36 -8.41
CA ASP A 56 3.59 12.29 -8.47
C ASP A 56 4.75 11.71 -9.30
N ILE A 57 5.08 10.42 -9.14
CA ILE A 57 6.10 9.72 -9.93
C ILE A 57 5.72 9.69 -11.42
N LYS A 58 4.45 9.43 -11.75
CA LYS A 58 3.96 9.48 -13.13
C LYS A 58 4.17 10.88 -13.72
N GLY A 59 3.79 11.94 -12.99
CA GLY A 59 4.02 13.30 -13.42
C GLY A 59 5.51 13.66 -13.62
N ILE A 60 6.42 13.06 -12.85
CA ILE A 60 7.87 13.19 -13.10
C ILE A 60 8.28 12.51 -14.41
N LYS A 61 7.76 11.31 -14.70
CA LYS A 61 8.03 10.59 -15.96
C LYS A 61 7.55 11.38 -17.17
N ASP A 62 6.37 11.98 -17.09
CA ASP A 62 5.81 12.80 -18.17
C ASP A 62 6.70 14.02 -18.44
N LEU A 63 7.08 14.76 -17.39
CA LEU A 63 8.01 15.89 -17.50
C LEU A 63 9.39 15.49 -18.05
N PHE A 64 9.86 14.28 -17.73
CA PHE A 64 11.11 13.76 -18.24
C PHE A 64 11.03 13.45 -19.74
N SER A 65 9.92 12.88 -20.20
CA SER A 65 9.63 12.67 -21.62
C SER A 65 9.61 14.01 -22.38
N ASP A 66 8.94 15.02 -21.82
CA ASP A 66 8.91 16.37 -22.40
C ASP A 66 10.31 16.99 -22.48
N LEU A 67 11.11 16.85 -21.42
CA LEU A 67 12.50 17.31 -21.40
C LEU A 67 13.35 16.64 -22.48
N GLN A 68 13.18 15.34 -22.70
CA GLN A 68 13.87 14.63 -23.78
C GLN A 68 13.46 15.19 -25.15
N SER A 69 12.15 15.38 -25.39
CA SER A 69 11.65 15.94 -26.64
C SER A 69 12.21 17.34 -26.92
N LEU A 70 12.18 18.24 -25.92
CA LEU A 70 12.75 19.59 -26.03
C LEU A 70 14.26 19.56 -26.30
N ASN A 71 14.99 18.63 -25.68
CA ASN A 71 16.42 18.46 -25.89
C ASN A 71 16.73 17.99 -27.32
N GLU A 72 15.94 17.08 -27.90
CA GLU A 72 16.11 16.68 -29.29
C GLU A 72 15.80 17.83 -30.27
N GLU A 73 14.74 18.62 -30.01
CA GLU A 73 14.40 19.80 -30.81
C GLU A 73 15.51 20.88 -30.77
N THR A 74 16.18 21.00 -29.62
CA THR A 74 17.31 21.91 -29.43
C THR A 74 18.50 21.57 -30.33
N LYS A 75 18.70 20.28 -30.66
CA LYS A 75 19.79 19.82 -31.54
C LYS A 75 19.56 20.13 -33.02
N THR A 76 18.30 20.26 -33.44
CA THR A 76 17.92 20.45 -34.85
C THR A 76 17.52 21.90 -35.16
N THR A 77 17.26 22.71 -34.14
CA THR A 77 16.93 24.12 -34.30
C THR A 77 18.13 24.96 -34.74
N HIS A 78 17.95 25.73 -35.82
CA HIS A 78 18.94 26.71 -36.31
C HIS A 78 18.59 28.18 -35.95
N SER A 79 17.45 28.41 -35.29
CA SER A 79 17.01 29.74 -34.86
C SER A 79 17.43 30.02 -33.41
N ALA A 80 18.28 31.02 -33.22
CA ALA A 80 18.74 31.44 -31.89
C ALA A 80 17.57 31.85 -30.95
N LYS A 81 16.51 32.45 -31.52
CA LYS A 81 15.31 32.84 -30.75
C LYS A 81 14.55 31.61 -30.25
N LEU A 82 14.36 30.60 -31.10
CA LEU A 82 13.69 29.36 -30.72
C LEU A 82 14.52 28.57 -29.71
N TYR A 83 15.83 28.46 -29.94
CA TYR A 83 16.77 27.81 -29.02
C TYR A 83 16.66 28.38 -27.60
N ARG A 84 16.63 29.71 -27.47
CA ARG A 84 16.45 30.36 -26.16
C ARG A 84 15.13 29.98 -25.50
N GLY A 85 14.02 29.98 -26.24
CA GLY A 85 12.71 29.58 -25.72
C GLY A 85 12.64 28.10 -25.29
N LEU A 86 13.30 27.20 -26.02
CA LEU A 86 13.41 25.79 -25.64
C LEU A 86 14.21 25.63 -24.34
N ARG A 87 15.33 26.36 -24.21
CA ARG A 87 16.13 26.37 -22.99
C ARG A 87 15.35 26.87 -21.78
N ASP A 88 14.63 27.99 -21.92
CA ASP A 88 13.81 28.55 -20.84
C ASP A 88 12.71 27.55 -20.39
N ARG A 89 12.11 26.80 -21.33
CA ARG A 89 11.16 25.72 -21.02
C ARG A 89 11.82 24.54 -20.33
N MET A 90 12.99 24.11 -20.79
CA MET A 90 13.75 23.02 -20.16
C MET A 90 14.13 23.38 -18.71
N ASP A 91 14.60 24.60 -18.47
CA ASP A 91 14.96 25.07 -17.12
C ASP A 91 13.74 25.05 -16.19
N SER A 92 12.57 25.52 -16.67
CA SER A 92 11.31 25.46 -15.93
C SER A 92 10.86 24.01 -15.62
N ASN A 93 10.95 23.11 -16.60
CA ASN A 93 10.63 21.70 -16.42
C ASN A 93 11.57 21.05 -15.40
N MET A 94 12.87 21.36 -15.43
CA MET A 94 13.86 20.84 -14.48
C MET A 94 13.55 21.28 -13.04
N VAL A 95 13.19 22.54 -12.83
CA VAL A 95 12.75 23.05 -11.51
C VAL A 95 11.51 22.30 -11.03
N THR A 96 10.55 22.06 -11.93
CA THR A 96 9.32 21.33 -11.60
C THR A 96 9.59 19.88 -11.23
N VAL A 97 10.45 19.19 -12.00
CA VAL A 97 10.91 17.82 -11.69
C VAL A 97 11.58 17.78 -10.32
N LEU A 98 12.50 18.70 -10.02
CA LEU A 98 13.19 18.73 -8.73
C LEU A 98 12.22 18.93 -7.57
N ARG A 99 11.22 19.82 -7.73
CA ARG A 99 10.19 20.05 -6.70
C ARG A 99 9.35 18.80 -6.46
N LYS A 100 8.87 18.14 -7.52
CA LYS A 100 8.10 16.90 -7.43
C LYS A 100 8.93 15.76 -6.81
N ALA A 101 10.19 15.60 -7.22
CA ALA A 101 11.08 14.58 -6.68
C ALA A 101 11.33 14.77 -5.18
N LYS A 102 11.52 16.02 -4.72
CA LYS A 102 11.63 16.33 -3.29
C LYS A 102 10.35 15.97 -2.54
N SER A 103 9.18 16.30 -3.09
CA SER A 103 7.87 15.93 -2.51
C SER A 103 7.70 14.41 -2.40
N VAL A 104 8.03 13.66 -3.47
CA VAL A 104 7.99 12.19 -3.46
C VAL A 104 8.91 11.63 -2.38
N LYS A 105 10.15 12.16 -2.27
CA LYS A 105 11.09 11.74 -1.24
C LYS A 105 10.51 11.95 0.16
N THR A 106 9.96 13.13 0.46
CA THR A 106 9.40 13.42 1.80
C THR A 106 8.18 12.54 2.11
N LYS A 107 7.31 12.30 1.12
CA LYS A 107 6.15 11.41 1.27
C LYS A 107 6.59 9.97 1.54
N LEU A 108 7.56 9.46 0.79
CA LEU A 108 8.12 8.12 1.00
C LEU A 108 8.77 7.98 2.39
N GLN A 109 9.53 8.97 2.84
CA GLN A 109 10.12 8.96 4.18
C GLN A 109 9.06 8.94 5.28
N THR A 110 7.97 9.70 5.11
CA THR A 110 6.85 9.71 6.05
C THR A 110 6.12 8.37 6.06
N LEU A 111 5.90 7.80 4.86
CA LEU A 111 5.28 6.50 4.70
C LEU A 111 6.10 5.40 5.38
N ASP A 112 7.42 5.37 5.15
CA ASP A 112 8.36 4.42 5.74
C ASP A 112 8.41 4.51 7.28
N GLN A 113 8.41 5.73 7.82
CA GLN A 113 8.28 5.97 9.27
C GLN A 113 6.95 5.46 9.82
N SER A 114 5.86 5.66 9.08
CA SER A 114 4.54 5.17 9.49
C SER A 114 4.51 3.63 9.55
N ILE A 115 5.11 2.94 8.59
CA ILE A 115 5.21 1.46 8.59
C ILE A 115 6.03 1.01 9.80
N SER A 116 7.20 1.63 10.00
CA SER A 116 8.12 1.27 11.10
C SER A 116 7.52 1.45 12.51
N GLY A 117 6.53 2.32 12.66
CA GLY A 117 5.81 2.54 13.92
C GLY A 117 4.73 1.51 14.24
N HIS A 118 4.35 0.63 13.29
CA HIS A 118 3.35 -0.41 13.52
C HIS A 118 3.99 -1.71 14.05
N GLN A 119 3.19 -2.54 14.72
CA GLN A 119 3.63 -3.84 15.21
C GLN A 119 4.03 -4.75 14.05
N LYS A 120 5.29 -5.22 14.09
CA LYS A 120 5.86 -6.09 13.06
C LYS A 120 5.19 -7.45 13.03
N GLY A 121 4.98 -7.99 11.83
CA GLY A 121 4.46 -9.35 11.62
C GLY A 121 2.93 -9.49 11.71
N THR A 122 2.21 -8.40 11.90
CA THR A 122 0.74 -8.36 11.77
C THR A 122 0.32 -8.52 10.30
N THR A 123 -0.92 -8.96 10.04
CA THR A 123 -1.45 -9.01 8.67
C THR A 123 -1.35 -7.65 7.97
N ALA A 124 -1.68 -6.56 8.67
CA ALA A 124 -1.58 -5.22 8.14
C ALA A 124 -0.12 -4.82 7.80
N ASP A 125 0.85 -5.22 8.62
CA ASP A 125 2.28 -5.02 8.34
C ASP A 125 2.73 -5.83 7.11
N ARG A 126 2.29 -7.10 6.99
CA ARG A 126 2.56 -7.92 5.80
C ARG A 126 2.02 -7.28 4.51
N ILE A 127 0.80 -6.72 4.55
CA ILE A 127 0.19 -6.01 3.41
C ILE A 127 0.99 -4.75 3.04
N ARG A 128 1.60 -4.06 4.01
CA ARG A 128 2.42 -2.87 3.74
C ARG A 128 3.77 -3.20 3.10
N LEU A 129 4.27 -4.42 3.31
CA LEU A 129 5.57 -4.90 2.82
C LEU A 129 5.49 -5.67 1.48
N SER A 130 4.30 -6.13 1.09
CA SER A 130 4.05 -6.82 -0.19
C SER A 130 3.96 -5.86 -1.37
#